data_AF-A0AAE2Y1W6-F1
#
_entry.id   AF-A0AAE2Y1W6-F1
#
_cell.length_a   1.000
_cell.length_b   1.000
_cell.length_c   1.000
_cell.angle_alpha   90.00
_cell.angle_beta   90.00
_cell.angle_gamma   90.00
#
_symmetry.space_group_name_H-M   'P 1'
#
loop_
_entity.id
_entity.type
_entity.pdbx_description
1 polymer ?
#
loop_
_entity_poly.entity_id
_entity_poly.type
_entity_poly.pdbx_seq_one_letter_code
_entity_poly.pdbx_strand_id
1 'polypeptide(L)'
;MKVGELVIASSKDEKLSETYGGGAIQTILKKILENNFVEKVVLFQEKKDRYSLVPVVIEHPDQINSIPLSQFSAYYLSGLNSVPKY
;
A
#
# COMPACT_ATOMS: atom_id res chain seq x y z
N MET A 1 7.46 -15.28 8.39
CA MET A 1 7.90 -16.65 8.06
C MET A 1 8.85 -16.59 6.87
N LYS A 2 10.00 -17.26 6.87
CA LYS A 2 10.93 -17.27 5.73
C LYS A 2 10.56 -18.41 4.79
N VAL A 3 10.41 -18.13 3.50
CA VAL A 3 10.13 -19.11 2.44
C VAL A 3 11.21 -18.94 1.37
N GLY A 4 12.20 -19.83 1.36
CA GLY A 4 13.40 -19.65 0.54
C GLY A 4 14.13 -18.36 0.91
N GLU A 5 14.29 -17.44 -0.04
CA GLU A 5 14.88 -16.12 0.16
C GLU A 5 13.86 -15.03 0.55
N LEU A 6 12.56 -15.35 0.50
CA LEU A 6 11.49 -14.39 0.75
C LEU A 6 11.04 -14.41 2.21
N VAL A 7 10.60 -13.25 2.70
CA VAL A 7 9.96 -13.11 4.01
C VAL A 7 8.48 -12.84 3.81
N ILE A 8 7.64 -13.76 4.28
CA ILE A 8 6.21 -13.52 4.44
C ILE A 8 6.01 -12.74 5.73
N ALA A 9 5.49 -11.52 5.60
CA ALA A 9 5.21 -10.60 6.69
C ALA A 9 3.76 -10.10 6.59
N SER A 10 3.18 -9.83 7.76
CA SER A 10 1.89 -9.17 7.92
C SER A 10 2.02 -8.12 9.02
N SER A 11 1.16 -7.12 8.98
CA SER A 11 1.07 -6.08 10.01
C SER A 11 0.68 -6.69 11.36
N LYS A 12 1.21 -6.11 12.43
CA LYS A 12 0.73 -6.35 13.80
C LYS A 12 -0.49 -5.50 14.17
N ASP A 13 -0.78 -4.48 13.37
CA ASP A 13 -1.98 -3.65 13.51
C ASP A 13 -3.17 -4.41 12.93
N GLU A 14 -4.13 -4.79 13.78
CA GLU A 14 -5.27 -5.63 13.40
C GLU A 14 -6.02 -5.05 12.20
N LYS A 15 -6.25 -3.73 12.19
CA LYS A 15 -6.95 -3.03 11.09
C LYS A 15 -6.20 -3.14 9.78
N LEU A 16 -4.87 -3.09 9.81
CA LEU A 16 -4.05 -3.19 8.60
C LEU A 16 -3.84 -4.64 8.18
N SER A 17 -3.76 -5.57 9.12
CA SER A 17 -3.51 -6.99 8.85
C SER A 17 -4.61 -7.66 8.02
N GLU A 18 -5.84 -7.16 8.13
CA GLU A 18 -6.99 -7.60 7.34
C GLU A 18 -7.01 -7.02 5.90
N THR A 19 -6.13 -6.06 5.60
CA THR A 19 -6.03 -5.48 4.25
C THR A 19 -5.19 -6.35 3.31
N TYR A 20 -5.26 -6.04 2.01
CA TYR A 20 -4.53 -6.79 1.00
C TYR A 20 -3.01 -6.86 1.29
N GLY A 21 -2.41 -8.02 1.07
CA GLY A 21 -0.99 -8.25 1.34
C GLY A 21 -0.62 -8.21 2.84
N GLY A 22 -1.59 -8.40 3.73
CA GLY A 22 -1.38 -8.35 5.18
C GLY A 22 -1.04 -6.95 5.70
N GLY A 23 -1.36 -5.90 4.94
CA GLY A 23 -1.06 -4.52 5.33
C GLY A 23 0.43 -4.17 5.40
N ALA A 24 1.32 -5.01 4.83
CA ALA A 24 2.77 -4.84 4.99
C ALA A 24 3.26 -3.48 4.46
N ILE A 25 2.77 -3.06 3.28
CA ILE A 25 3.14 -1.78 2.66
C ILE A 25 2.63 -0.59 3.49
N GLN A 26 1.37 -0.63 3.92
CA GLN A 26 0.78 0.41 4.77
C GLN A 26 1.57 0.56 6.06
N THR A 27 1.96 -0.54 6.69
CA THR A 27 2.75 -0.54 7.92
C THR A 27 4.13 0.08 7.72
N ILE A 28 4.81 -0.22 6.60
CA ILE A 28 6.09 0.39 6.26
C ILE A 28 5.92 1.90 6.07
N LEU A 29 4.97 2.33 5.24
CA LEU A 29 4.74 3.75 4.95
C LEU A 29 4.33 4.53 6.21
N LYS A 30 3.50 3.94 7.07
CA LYS A 30 3.11 4.51 8.37
C LYS A 30 4.34 4.75 9.23
N LYS A 31 5.23 3.76 9.33
CA LYS A 31 6.49 3.89 10.08
C LYS A 31 7.45 4.91 9.45
N ILE A 32 7.48 5.06 8.14
CA ILE A 32 8.32 6.07 7.48
C ILE A 32 7.85 7.48 7.83
N LEU A 33 6.54 7.73 7.80
CA LEU A 33 5.96 9.01 8.22
C LEU A 33 6.15 9.26 9.73
N GLU A 34 5.88 8.26 10.59
CA GLU A 34 6.03 8.39 12.05
C GLU A 34 7.47 8.75 12.47
N ASN A 35 8.47 8.19 11.76
CA ASN A 35 9.87 8.48 12.01
C ASN A 35 10.38 9.73 11.28
N ASN A 36 9.51 10.43 10.54
CA ASN A 36 9.85 11.60 9.72
C ASN A 36 10.97 11.33 8.70
N PHE A 37 11.07 10.11 8.16
CA PHE A 37 12.03 9.82 7.08
C PHE A 37 11.63 10.50 5.76
N VAL A 38 10.33 10.74 5.59
CA VAL A 38 9.76 11.54 4.50
C VAL A 38 8.68 12.44 5.07
N GLU A 39 8.45 13.59 4.43
CA GLU A 39 7.36 14.50 4.81
C GLU A 39 6.00 13.96 4.38
N LYS A 40 5.94 13.33 3.19
CA LYS A 40 4.69 12.90 2.55
C LYS A 40 4.90 11.61 1.76
N VAL A 41 3.84 10.82 1.61
CA VAL A 41 3.80 9.68 0.68
C VAL A 41 2.59 9.80 -0.24
N VAL A 42 2.71 9.26 -1.46
CA VAL A 42 1.62 9.22 -2.43
C VAL A 42 1.09 7.79 -2.53
N LEU A 43 -0.19 7.62 -2.28
CA LEU A 43 -0.92 6.36 -2.44
C LEU A 43 -1.99 6.50 -3.54
N PHE A 44 -2.56 5.38 -3.95
CA PHE A 44 -3.66 5.36 -4.91
C PHE A 44 -4.92 4.82 -4.24
N GLN A 45 -5.97 5.61 -4.23
CA GLN A 45 -7.29 5.21 -3.73
C GLN A 45 -8.19 4.86 -4.91
N GLU A 46 -8.91 3.73 -4.79
CA GLU A 46 -9.92 3.34 -5.77
C GLU A 46 -11.22 4.14 -5.55
N LYS A 47 -11.69 4.79 -6.62
CA LYS A 47 -13.04 5.37 -6.63
C LYS A 47 -14.07 4.29 -6.99
N LYS A 48 -15.06 4.12 -6.10
CA LYS A 48 -16.15 3.12 -6.19
C LYS A 48 -16.86 3.08 -7.55
N ASP A 49 -16.94 4.20 -8.25
CA ASP A 49 -17.82 4.30 -9.42
C ASP A 49 -17.15 3.90 -10.75
N ARG A 50 -15.81 3.71 -10.81
CA ARG A 50 -15.12 3.51 -12.11
C ARG A 50 -13.85 2.65 -12.09
N TYR A 51 -13.57 1.88 -11.02
CA TYR A 51 -12.28 1.16 -10.88
C TYR A 51 -11.06 2.07 -11.19
N SER A 52 -11.21 3.36 -10.89
CA SER A 52 -10.23 4.39 -11.25
C SER A 52 -9.38 4.68 -10.03
N LEU A 53 -8.07 4.61 -10.21
CA LEU A 53 -7.09 4.94 -9.19
C LEU A 53 -6.84 6.45 -9.20
N VAL A 54 -7.04 7.10 -8.06
CA VAL A 54 -6.73 8.52 -7.89
C VAL A 54 -5.58 8.64 -6.91
N PRO A 55 -4.52 9.41 -7.23
CA PRO A 55 -3.44 9.65 -6.29
C PRO A 55 -3.98 10.44 -5.08
N VAL A 56 -3.57 10.02 -3.89
CA VAL A 56 -3.86 10.67 -2.61
C VAL A 56 -2.55 10.92 -1.90
N VAL A 57 -2.34 12.16 -1.46
CA VAL A 57 -1.19 12.56 -0.69
C VAL A 57 -1.48 12.33 0.79
N ILE A 58 -0.52 11.70 1.46
CA ILE A 58 -0.58 11.37 2.89
C ILE A 58 0.53 12.10 3.60
N GLU A 59 0.14 12.91 4.56
CA GLU A 59 1.04 13.77 5.33
C GLU A 59 1.08 13.33 6.80
N HIS A 60 0.02 12.67 7.26
CA HIS A 60 -0.08 12.16 8.63
C HIS A 60 -0.23 10.64 8.66
N PRO A 61 0.52 9.92 9.54
CA PRO A 61 0.51 8.45 9.58
C PRO A 61 -0.86 7.81 9.84
N ASP A 62 -1.74 8.50 10.56
CA ASP A 62 -3.10 8.04 10.89
C ASP A 62 -4.01 7.95 9.66
N GLN A 63 -3.76 8.78 8.64
CA GLN A 63 -4.46 8.77 7.35
C GLN A 63 -4.22 7.47 6.57
N ILE A 64 -3.17 6.70 6.85
CA ILE A 64 -2.94 5.43 6.18
C ILE A 64 -4.02 4.39 6.49
N ASN A 65 -4.59 4.44 7.70
CA ASN A 65 -5.61 3.47 8.09
C ASN A 65 -6.96 3.70 7.36
N SER A 66 -7.16 4.87 6.76
CA SER A 66 -8.39 5.22 6.04
C SER A 66 -8.31 4.97 4.54
N ILE A 67 -7.16 4.53 4.03
CA ILE A 67 -6.95 4.24 2.60
C ILE A 67 -6.82 2.74 2.42
N PRO A 68 -7.90 2.03 2.05
CA PRO A 68 -7.78 0.64 1.67
C PRO A 68 -6.91 0.56 0.42
N LEU A 69 -5.78 -0.17 0.49
CA LEU A 69 -5.08 -0.57 -0.72
C LEU A 69 -6.05 -1.44 -1.53
N SER A 70 -6.49 -0.92 -2.65
CA SER A 70 -7.32 -1.67 -3.56
C SER A 70 -6.51 -2.84 -4.14
N GLN A 71 -7.12 -4.02 -4.19
CA GLN A 71 -6.59 -5.17 -4.93
C GLN A 71 -6.25 -4.79 -6.39
N PHE A 72 -7.00 -3.84 -6.96
CA PHE A 72 -6.79 -3.30 -8.30
C PHE A 72 -5.48 -2.53 -8.41
N SER A 73 -5.10 -1.73 -7.41
CA SER A 73 -3.81 -1.00 -7.39
C SER A 73 -2.61 -1.94 -7.36
N ALA A 74 -2.68 -3.05 -6.63
CA ALA A 74 -1.62 -4.06 -6.63
C ALA A 74 -1.51 -4.77 -7.99
N TYR A 75 -2.64 -5.08 -8.64
CA TYR A 75 -2.69 -5.67 -9.98
C TYR A 75 -2.22 -4.70 -11.08
N TYR A 76 -2.50 -3.40 -10.94
CA TYR A 76 -2.08 -2.40 -11.91
C TYR A 76 -0.58 -2.06 -11.79
N LEU A 77 -0.02 -2.04 -10.58
CA LEU A 77 1.42 -1.86 -10.36
C LEU A 77 2.25 -3.06 -10.86
N SER A 78 1.73 -4.28 -10.74
CA SER A 78 2.35 -5.45 -11.38
C SER A 78 2.17 -5.41 -12.89
N GLY A 79 1.02 -4.96 -13.39
CA GLY A 79 0.73 -4.69 -14.80
C GLY A 79 1.72 -3.70 -15.44
N LEU A 80 1.92 -2.52 -14.86
CA LEU A 80 2.85 -1.50 -15.37
C LEU A 80 4.31 -1.99 -15.45
N ASN A 81 4.71 -2.94 -14.61
CA ASN A 81 6.03 -3.57 -14.66
C ASN A 81 6.09 -4.83 -15.52
N SER A 82 4.95 -5.32 -16.03
CA SER A 82 4.85 -6.53 -16.85
C SER A 82 4.37 -6.29 -18.28
N VAL A 83 3.97 -5.07 -18.64
CA VAL A 83 3.79 -4.69 -20.04
C VAL A 83 5.18 -4.70 -20.71
N PRO A 84 5.42 -5.56 -21.72
CA PRO A 84 6.61 -5.43 -22.53
C PRO A 84 6.52 -4.05 -23.19
N LYS A 85 7.53 -3.21 -22.95
CA LYS A 85 7.70 -1.94 -23.64
C LYS A 85 7.78 -2.24 -25.15
N TYR A 86 6.65 -2.12 -25.84
CA TYR A 86 6.54 -2.03 -27.29
C TYR A 86 6.09 -0.62 -27.64
#